data_AF-A0A8S3GYB6-F1
#
_entry.id   AF-A0A8S3GYB6-F1
#
_cell.length_a   1.000
_cell.length_b   1.000
_cell.length_c   1.000
_cell.angle_alpha   90.00
_cell.angle_beta   90.00
_cell.angle_gamma   90.00
#
_symmetry.space_group_name_H-M   'P 1'
#
loop_
_entity.id
_entity.type
_entity.pdbx_description
1 polymer ?
#
loop_
_entity_poly.entity_id
_entity_poly.type
_entity_poly.pdbx_seq_one_letter_code
_entity_poly.pdbx_strand_id
1 'polypeptide(L)'
;MSASDRSLASSSGISVQGAGGSSTTSFGGVNPSDEQIEPSSTFGIFSIDYKKHEDIKQMLDGNKENLKLEAMRRIIGMIAKGKDAADLFPAVVKNVVSKNMEIKKLVYVYLMRYAEEQQDLALLSIATFQRGLKDPNQLIRASALRVLSSIRVPTIVSIMMLAIREAANDMSPYVRKTAANAIAKLYA
;
A
#
# COMPACT_ATOMS: atom_id res chain seq x y z
N MET A 1 52.56 29.43 -2.69
CA MET A 1 52.97 28.77 -1.43
C MET A 1 52.53 27.33 -1.48
N SER A 2 53.47 26.44 -1.15
CA SER A 2 53.39 25.02 -0.80
C SER A 2 52.07 24.28 -1.01
N ALA A 3 52.03 23.22 -1.81
CA ALA A 3 52.74 21.94 -1.65
C ALA A 3 52.09 21.01 -0.61
N SER A 4 52.36 19.72 -0.83
CA SER A 4 52.16 18.54 0.02
C SER A 4 50.91 17.73 -0.33
N ASP A 5 51.09 16.64 -1.08
CA ASP A 5 51.53 15.29 -0.62
C ASP A 5 50.26 14.46 -0.34
N ARG A 6 50.14 13.15 -0.51
CA ARG A 6 50.99 12.00 -0.89
C ARG A 6 49.96 10.89 -1.14
N SER A 7 49.96 10.19 -2.27
CA SER A 7 50.46 8.83 -2.46
C SER A 7 50.13 7.77 -1.37
N LEU A 8 49.97 6.54 -1.89
CA LEU A 8 49.99 5.21 -1.25
C LEU A 8 48.67 4.74 -0.61
N ALA A 9 48.34 3.46 -0.49
CA ALA A 9 48.63 2.20 -1.18
C ALA A 9 47.91 1.12 -0.33
N SER A 10 47.50 0.02 -0.97
CA SER A 10 47.57 -1.35 -0.44
C SER A 10 46.67 -1.81 0.73
N SER A 11 46.10 -3.00 0.47
CA SER A 11 45.97 -4.18 1.34
C SER A 11 44.90 -4.29 2.44
N SER A 12 44.06 -5.31 2.21
CA SER A 12 43.78 -6.45 3.11
C SER A 12 42.88 -6.24 4.33
N GLY A 13 41.84 -7.07 4.38
CA GLY A 13 41.00 -7.25 5.57
C GLY A 13 39.95 -8.35 5.35
N ILE A 14 40.39 -9.59 5.21
CA ILE A 14 39.55 -10.80 5.36
C ILE A 14 39.41 -11.08 6.85
N SER A 15 38.18 -11.26 7.32
CA SER A 15 37.87 -11.75 8.66
C SER A 15 36.87 -12.89 8.55
N VAL A 16 37.41 -14.12 8.61
CA VAL A 16 36.67 -15.37 8.77
C VAL A 16 36.73 -15.75 10.26
N GLN A 17 35.57 -16.09 10.82
CA GLN A 17 35.37 -16.58 12.19
C GLN A 17 34.29 -17.67 12.09
N GLY A 18 34.38 -18.88 12.64
CA GLY A 18 35.42 -19.55 13.41
C GLY A 18 35.13 -21.06 13.54
N ALA A 19 36.08 -21.76 14.20
CA ALA A 19 36.12 -23.13 14.74
C ALA A 19 34.78 -23.81 15.10
N GLY A 20 34.61 -25.14 15.16
CA GLY A 20 35.55 -26.26 15.16
C GLY A 20 35.03 -27.40 16.07
N GLY A 21 35.21 -28.66 15.64
CA GLY A 21 35.22 -29.89 16.47
C GLY A 21 33.88 -30.64 16.63
N SER A 22 33.79 -31.97 16.79
CA SER A 22 34.49 -33.17 16.28
C SER A 22 33.84 -34.37 17.00
N SER A 23 33.23 -35.27 16.22
CA SER A 23 33.26 -36.75 16.30
C SER A 23 32.85 -37.58 17.57
N THR A 24 32.22 -38.72 17.25
CA THR A 24 32.18 -40.06 17.93
C THR A 24 31.05 -40.31 18.95
N THR A 25 29.97 -41.02 18.57
CA THR A 25 29.66 -42.48 18.66
C THR A 25 29.46 -43.05 20.07
N SER A 26 28.27 -43.63 20.36
CA SER A 26 28.08 -45.03 20.82
C SER A 26 26.80 -45.28 21.65
N PHE A 27 25.91 -46.10 21.07
CA PHE A 27 25.09 -47.20 21.63
C PHE A 27 24.17 -47.06 22.86
N GLY A 28 22.92 -47.51 22.66
CA GLY A 28 22.25 -48.45 23.56
C GLY A 28 20.79 -48.14 23.92
N GLY A 29 19.85 -49.02 23.52
CA GLY A 29 18.53 -49.12 24.16
C GLY A 29 17.36 -49.32 23.19
N VAL A 30 17.09 -50.57 22.81
CA VAL A 30 15.87 -50.98 22.10
C VAL A 30 14.80 -51.27 23.16
N ASN A 31 13.65 -50.62 23.09
CA ASN A 31 12.41 -51.07 23.73
C ASN A 31 11.24 -50.78 22.78
N PRO A 32 10.43 -51.79 22.42
CA PRO A 32 9.29 -51.62 21.53
C PRO A 32 8.03 -51.26 22.33
N SER A 33 7.01 -50.77 21.63
CA SER A 33 5.65 -50.40 22.11
C SER A 33 5.47 -48.92 22.41
N ASP A 34 5.18 -48.13 21.37
CA ASP A 34 3.94 -47.36 21.27
C ASP A 34 3.93 -46.59 19.93
N GLU A 35 3.12 -47.09 19.01
CA GLU A 35 2.88 -46.53 17.68
C GLU A 35 1.99 -45.27 17.82
N GLN A 36 2.62 -44.14 18.16
CA GLN A 36 2.01 -42.82 18.06
C GLN A 36 2.31 -42.26 16.67
N ILE A 37 1.28 -42.28 15.82
CA ILE A 37 1.27 -41.67 14.49
C ILE A 37 1.34 -40.15 14.65
N GLU A 38 2.49 -39.56 14.32
CA GLU A 38 2.70 -38.12 14.14
C GLU A 38 2.08 -37.63 12.82
N PRO A 39 1.03 -36.80 12.80
CA PRO A 39 0.79 -35.93 11.66
C PRO A 39 1.66 -34.69 11.83
N SER A 40 2.88 -34.83 11.32
CA SER A 40 3.69 -33.77 10.72
C SER A 40 2.94 -32.44 10.49
N SER A 41 3.44 -31.39 11.14
CA SER A 41 3.53 -30.03 10.59
C SER A 41 2.33 -29.55 9.76
N THR A 42 1.12 -29.62 10.29
CA THR A 42 -0.02 -28.91 9.70
C THR A 42 -0.03 -27.48 10.21
N PHE A 43 0.86 -26.67 9.63
CA PHE A 43 0.63 -25.28 9.24
C PHE A 43 -0.27 -24.44 10.18
N GLY A 44 0.36 -23.66 11.06
CA GLY A 44 -0.24 -22.52 11.76
C GLY A 44 -0.65 -21.37 10.81
N ILE A 45 -1.57 -21.64 9.88
CA ILE A 45 -1.99 -20.72 8.80
C ILE A 45 -2.95 -19.62 9.28
N PHE A 46 -3.64 -19.78 10.41
CA PHE A 46 -4.78 -18.91 10.74
C PHE A 46 -4.56 -17.85 11.83
N SER A 47 -3.34 -17.68 12.37
CA SER A 47 -3.05 -16.64 13.38
C SER A 47 -2.00 -15.59 12.97
N ILE A 48 -1.48 -15.65 11.74
CA ILE A 48 -0.44 -14.72 11.24
C ILE A 48 -1.03 -13.39 10.73
N ASP A 49 -2.34 -13.27 10.53
CA ASP A 49 -2.91 -12.11 9.83
C ASP A 49 -3.00 -10.82 10.68
N TYR A 50 -3.07 -10.90 12.01
CA TYR A 50 -3.23 -9.69 12.84
C TYR A 50 -1.93 -8.92 13.11
N LYS A 51 -0.78 -9.62 13.23
CA LYS A 51 0.55 -8.96 13.32
C LYS A 51 1.07 -8.41 11.98
N LYS A 52 0.38 -8.74 10.89
CA LYS A 52 0.78 -8.50 9.49
C LYS A 52 0.36 -7.14 8.92
N HIS A 53 -0.24 -6.27 9.75
CA HIS A 53 -0.64 -4.93 9.35
C HIS A 53 0.25 -3.84 9.95
N GLU A 54 0.97 -4.11 11.05
CA GLU A 54 1.85 -3.13 11.69
C GLU A 54 3.10 -2.86 10.84
N ASP A 55 3.65 -3.91 10.21
CA ASP A 55 4.70 -3.82 9.19
C ASP A 55 4.25 -2.98 8.00
N ILE A 56 3.01 -3.15 7.54
CA ILE A 56 2.45 -2.38 6.42
C ILE A 56 2.35 -0.89 6.76
N LYS A 57 1.86 -0.55 7.96
CA LYS A 57 1.81 0.85 8.42
C LYS A 57 3.21 1.45 8.46
N GLN A 58 4.19 0.74 9.02
CA GLN A 58 5.57 1.20 9.09
C GLN A 58 6.21 1.37 7.69
N MET A 59 5.92 0.47 6.75
CA MET A 59 6.37 0.56 5.36
C MET A 59 5.75 1.77 4.63
N LEU A 60 4.49 2.10 4.91
CA LEU A 60 3.81 3.27 4.34
C LEU A 60 4.30 4.60 4.92
N ASP A 61 4.68 4.62 6.19
CA ASP A 61 5.23 5.80 6.87
C ASP A 61 6.73 6.02 6.60
N GLY A 62 7.45 4.97 6.20
CA GLY A 62 8.87 5.04 5.87
C GLY A 62 9.17 6.00 4.71
N ASN A 63 10.44 6.39 4.55
CA ASN A 63 10.84 7.32 3.50
C ASN A 63 11.18 6.64 2.14
N LYS A 64 11.20 5.30 2.12
CA LYS A 64 11.59 4.51 0.94
C LYS A 64 10.37 4.23 0.05
N GLU A 65 10.34 4.79 -1.15
CA GLU A 65 9.22 4.58 -2.09
C GLU A 65 9.01 3.11 -2.47
N ASN A 66 10.07 2.31 -2.56
CA ASN A 66 9.97 0.89 -2.89
C ASN A 66 9.16 0.11 -1.83
N LEU A 67 9.36 0.42 -0.55
CA LEU A 67 8.60 -0.20 0.55
C LEU A 67 7.14 0.24 0.52
N LYS A 68 6.87 1.51 0.23
CA LYS A 68 5.49 2.01 0.07
C LYS A 68 4.77 1.31 -1.07
N LEU A 69 5.45 1.11 -2.20
CA LEU A 69 4.88 0.42 -3.35
C LEU A 69 4.52 -1.04 -3.01
N GLU A 70 5.44 -1.75 -2.35
CA GLU A 70 5.20 -3.12 -1.90
C GLU A 70 4.05 -3.21 -0.91
N ALA A 71 4.01 -2.31 0.08
CA ALA A 71 2.92 -2.19 1.03
C ALA A 71 1.57 -1.96 0.34
N MET A 72 1.51 -1.01 -0.61
CA MET A 72 0.29 -0.73 -1.37
C MET A 72 -0.17 -1.93 -2.20
N ARG A 73 0.74 -2.65 -2.87
CA ARG A 73 0.39 -3.87 -3.64
C ARG A 73 -0.20 -4.94 -2.72
N ARG A 74 0.38 -5.12 -1.52
CA ARG A 74 -0.11 -6.06 -0.52
C ARG A 74 -1.49 -5.68 0.00
N ILE A 75 -1.74 -4.39 0.25
CA ILE A 75 -3.07 -3.89 0.63
C ILE A 75 -4.11 -4.21 -0.43
N ILE A 76 -3.84 -3.90 -1.71
CA ILE A 76 -4.78 -4.23 -2.80
C ILE A 76 -5.00 -5.74 -2.91
N GLY A 77 -3.95 -6.55 -2.72
CA GLY A 77 -4.06 -8.00 -2.69
C GLY A 77 -4.92 -8.53 -1.52
N MET A 78 -4.94 -7.86 -0.37
CA MET A 78 -5.82 -8.21 0.76
C MET A 78 -7.28 -7.85 0.47
N ILE A 79 -7.53 -6.67 -0.09
CA ILE A 79 -8.88 -6.23 -0.49
C ILE A 79 -9.45 -7.15 -1.57
N ALA A 80 -8.63 -7.56 -2.54
CA ALA A 80 -9.04 -8.52 -3.58
C ALA A 80 -9.44 -9.89 -3.00
N LYS A 81 -8.94 -10.25 -1.81
CA LYS A 81 -9.31 -11.47 -1.08
C LYS A 81 -10.50 -11.25 -0.12
N GLY A 82 -11.08 -10.05 -0.09
CA GLY A 82 -12.17 -9.68 0.81
C GLY A 82 -11.75 -9.43 2.26
N LYS A 83 -10.44 -9.26 2.53
CA LYS A 83 -9.96 -8.89 3.87
C LYS A 83 -10.12 -7.38 4.08
N ASP A 84 -10.58 -7.01 5.27
CA ASP A 84 -10.70 -5.61 5.66
C ASP A 84 -9.31 -4.99 5.87
N ALA A 85 -9.15 -3.79 5.33
CA ALA A 85 -7.95 -2.97 5.41
C ALA A 85 -8.32 -1.50 5.71
N ALA A 86 -9.52 -1.23 6.22
CA ALA A 86 -9.99 0.12 6.58
C ALA A 86 -9.08 0.79 7.63
N ASP A 87 -8.49 0.01 8.54
CA ASP A 87 -7.56 0.51 9.58
C ASP A 87 -6.27 1.16 9.03
N LEU A 88 -5.99 0.97 7.73
CA LEU A 88 -4.84 1.53 7.03
C LEU A 88 -5.16 2.86 6.34
N PHE A 89 -6.42 3.32 6.39
CA PHE A 89 -6.88 4.48 5.62
C PHE A 89 -6.04 5.74 5.86
N PRO A 90 -5.72 6.16 7.10
CA PRO A 90 -4.91 7.36 7.33
C PRO A 90 -3.49 7.24 6.74
N ALA A 91 -2.88 6.05 6.85
CA ALA A 91 -1.55 5.78 6.31
C ALA A 91 -1.55 5.80 4.77
N VAL A 92 -2.61 5.32 4.13
CA VAL A 92 -2.77 5.33 2.68
C VAL A 92 -3.00 6.74 2.14
N VAL A 93 -3.88 7.52 2.79
CA VAL A 93 -4.20 8.90 2.39
C VAL A 93 -2.96 9.81 2.39
N LYS A 94 -2.08 9.66 3.38
CA LYS A 94 -0.81 10.40 3.46
C LYS A 94 0.07 10.20 2.22
N ASN A 95 -0.07 9.06 1.54
CA ASN A 95 0.72 8.69 0.38
C ASN A 95 0.06 9.05 -0.97
N VAL A 96 -1.09 9.73 -0.98
CA VAL A 96 -1.69 10.20 -2.25
C VAL A 96 -0.81 11.26 -2.95
N VAL A 97 0.00 11.98 -2.17
CA VAL A 97 0.94 13.00 -2.67
C VAL A 97 2.30 12.42 -3.11
N SER A 98 2.47 11.09 -3.08
CA SER A 98 3.68 10.43 -3.56
C SER A 98 3.99 10.78 -5.01
N LYS A 99 5.28 10.93 -5.35
CA LYS A 99 5.71 11.24 -6.73
C LYS A 99 5.56 10.04 -7.66
N ASN A 100 5.71 8.83 -7.13
CA ASN A 100 5.56 7.59 -7.86
C ASN A 100 4.11 7.37 -8.35
N MET A 101 3.94 7.24 -9.68
CA MET A 101 2.63 7.06 -10.31
C MET A 101 1.97 5.72 -9.98
N GLU A 102 2.74 4.66 -9.75
CA GLU A 102 2.18 3.36 -9.38
C GLU A 102 1.54 3.40 -8.00
N ILE A 103 2.23 4.01 -7.03
CA ILE A 103 1.70 4.22 -5.69
C ILE A 103 0.39 5.00 -5.77
N LYS A 104 0.38 6.13 -6.49
CA LYS A 104 -0.85 6.93 -6.68
C LYS A 104 -1.99 6.06 -7.22
N LYS A 105 -1.78 5.29 -8.29
CA LYS A 105 -2.83 4.44 -8.86
C LYS A 105 -3.40 3.46 -7.84
N LEU A 106 -2.54 2.77 -7.08
CA LEU A 106 -2.97 1.83 -6.04
C LEU A 106 -3.75 2.54 -4.92
N VAL A 107 -3.30 3.74 -4.54
CA VAL A 107 -3.98 4.57 -3.54
C VAL A 107 -5.39 4.95 -4.01
N TYR A 108 -5.54 5.37 -5.27
CA TYR A 108 -6.87 5.69 -5.80
C TYR A 108 -7.79 4.47 -5.90
N VAL A 109 -7.26 3.29 -6.22
CA VAL A 109 -8.03 2.03 -6.19
C VAL A 109 -8.52 1.73 -4.77
N TYR A 110 -7.64 1.88 -3.77
CA TYR A 110 -8.00 1.72 -2.36
C TYR A 110 -9.12 2.69 -1.94
N LEU A 111 -8.96 3.98 -2.28
CA LEU A 111 -9.91 5.02 -1.89
C LEU A 111 -11.29 4.85 -2.56
N MET A 112 -11.35 4.33 -3.80
CA MET A 112 -12.63 3.99 -4.43
C MET A 112 -13.42 2.93 -3.67
N ARG A 113 -12.76 2.05 -2.91
CA ARG A 113 -13.43 1.01 -2.13
C ARG A 113 -13.89 1.53 -0.77
N TYR A 114 -13.02 2.24 -0.05
CA TYR A 114 -13.27 2.60 1.35
C TYR A 114 -13.88 3.99 1.58
N ALA A 115 -13.87 4.89 0.58
CA ALA A 115 -14.40 6.25 0.78
C ALA A 115 -15.92 6.29 1.01
N GLU A 116 -16.66 5.28 0.57
CA GLU A 116 -18.11 5.17 0.83
C GLU A 116 -18.40 4.71 2.26
N GLU A 117 -17.57 3.81 2.79
CA GLU A 117 -17.68 3.26 4.16
C GLU A 117 -17.16 4.26 5.20
N GLN A 118 -16.08 4.98 4.90
CA GLN A 118 -15.39 5.92 5.79
C GLN A 118 -15.48 7.36 5.26
N GLN A 119 -16.71 7.88 5.13
CA GLN A 119 -16.96 9.20 4.54
C GLN A 119 -16.28 10.31 5.34
N ASP A 120 -16.32 10.28 6.67
CA ASP A 120 -15.72 11.31 7.53
C ASP A 120 -14.21 11.43 7.32
N LEU A 121 -13.50 10.29 7.28
CA LEU A 121 -12.06 10.28 6.99
C LEU A 121 -11.76 10.70 5.54
N ALA A 122 -12.64 10.37 4.59
CA ALA A 122 -12.52 10.81 3.22
C ALA A 122 -12.72 12.33 3.07
N LEU A 123 -13.56 12.97 3.91
CA LEU A 123 -13.73 14.43 3.94
C LEU A 123 -12.41 15.14 4.25
N LEU A 124 -11.60 14.61 5.17
CA LEU A 124 -10.26 15.15 5.47
C LEU A 124 -9.33 15.12 4.22
N SER A 125 -9.67 14.31 3.23
CA SER A 125 -8.89 14.09 2.01
C SER A 125 -9.44 14.82 0.78
N ILE A 126 -10.50 15.63 0.90
CA ILE A 126 -11.12 16.33 -0.24
C ILE A 126 -10.11 17.15 -1.03
N ALA A 127 -9.26 17.93 -0.35
CA ALA A 127 -8.25 18.78 -1.01
C ALA A 127 -7.28 17.95 -1.88
N THR A 128 -7.07 16.70 -1.50
CA THR A 128 -6.23 15.77 -2.24
C THR A 128 -6.96 15.22 -3.47
N PHE A 129 -8.25 14.88 -3.35
CA PHE A 129 -9.05 14.49 -4.50
C PHE A 129 -9.22 15.63 -5.50
N GLN A 130 -9.40 16.87 -5.03
CA GLN A 130 -9.44 18.06 -5.88
C GLN A 130 -8.15 18.24 -6.68
N ARG A 131 -6.98 17.99 -6.08
CA ARG A 131 -5.71 17.96 -6.79
C ARG A 131 -5.66 16.82 -7.81
N GLY A 132 -6.21 15.65 -7.47
CA GLY A 132 -6.33 14.50 -8.37
C GLY A 132 -7.14 14.78 -9.63
N LEU A 133 -8.18 15.61 -9.55
CA LEU A 133 -8.97 16.04 -10.72
C LEU A 133 -8.16 16.85 -11.74
N LYS A 134 -7.02 17.43 -11.34
CA LYS A 134 -6.14 18.22 -12.20
C LYS A 134 -4.86 17.47 -12.59
N ASP A 135 -4.75 16.17 -12.27
CA ASP A 135 -3.58 15.37 -12.59
C ASP A 135 -3.47 15.17 -14.13
N PRO A 136 -2.26 15.17 -14.70
CA PRO A 136 -2.08 14.91 -16.13
C PRO A 136 -2.62 13.53 -16.54
N ASN A 137 -2.66 12.55 -15.63
CA ASN A 137 -3.15 11.22 -15.90
C ASN A 137 -4.69 11.13 -15.83
N GLN A 138 -5.31 10.80 -16.97
CA GLN A 138 -6.77 10.61 -17.08
C GLN A 138 -7.36 9.58 -16.08
N LEU A 139 -6.60 8.53 -15.72
CA LEU A 139 -7.06 7.50 -14.79
C LEU A 139 -7.15 8.04 -13.37
N ILE A 140 -6.22 8.92 -13.00
CA ILE A 140 -6.21 9.60 -11.71
C ILE A 140 -7.38 10.59 -11.65
N ARG A 141 -7.55 11.41 -12.70
CA ARG A 141 -8.70 12.34 -12.80
C ARG A 141 -10.04 11.63 -12.66
N ALA A 142 -10.25 10.56 -13.42
CA ALA A 142 -11.48 9.77 -13.36
C ALA A 142 -11.67 9.09 -11.99
N SER A 143 -10.62 8.53 -11.40
CA SER A 143 -10.72 7.88 -10.09
C SER A 143 -11.04 8.88 -8.98
N ALA A 144 -10.40 10.05 -8.99
CA ALA A 144 -10.68 11.14 -8.05
C ALA A 144 -12.15 11.59 -8.14
N LEU A 145 -12.68 11.73 -9.37
CA LEU A 145 -14.09 12.07 -9.58
C LEU A 145 -15.05 10.98 -9.06
N ARG A 146 -14.70 9.70 -9.23
CA ARG A 146 -15.50 8.58 -8.69
C ARG A 146 -15.53 8.59 -7.17
N VAL A 147 -14.40 8.88 -6.53
CA VAL A 147 -14.30 8.96 -5.06
C VAL A 147 -15.08 10.17 -4.53
N LEU A 148 -14.94 11.33 -5.17
CA LEU A 148 -15.70 12.52 -4.77
C LEU A 148 -17.21 12.31 -4.91
N SER A 149 -17.64 11.63 -5.99
CA SER A 149 -19.06 11.31 -6.22
C SER A 149 -19.62 10.16 -5.41
N SER A 150 -18.80 9.39 -4.68
CA SER A 150 -19.29 8.41 -3.70
C SER A 150 -19.56 9.00 -2.32
N ILE A 151 -18.98 10.17 -2.00
CA ILE A 151 -19.19 10.81 -0.70
C ILE A 151 -20.50 11.62 -0.74
N ARG A 152 -21.49 11.26 0.08
CA ARG A 152 -22.83 11.86 0.06
C ARG A 152 -23.02 12.86 1.21
N VAL A 153 -22.15 13.86 1.26
CA VAL A 153 -22.19 14.88 2.33
C VAL A 153 -22.62 16.22 1.73
N PRO A 154 -23.71 16.85 2.23
CA PRO A 154 -24.24 18.09 1.67
C PRO A 154 -23.20 19.21 1.51
N THR A 155 -22.25 19.29 2.44
CA THR A 155 -21.18 20.30 2.46
C THR A 155 -20.28 20.27 1.23
N ILE A 156 -20.15 19.13 0.53
CA ILE A 156 -19.25 18.99 -0.63
C ILE A 156 -19.95 19.13 -1.98
N VAL A 157 -21.28 19.30 -2.00
CA VAL A 157 -22.09 19.34 -3.24
C VAL A 157 -21.61 20.44 -4.19
N SER A 158 -21.29 21.63 -3.67
CA SER A 158 -20.77 22.74 -4.47
C SER A 158 -19.43 22.42 -5.15
N ILE A 159 -18.54 21.73 -4.42
CA ILE A 159 -17.24 21.28 -4.93
C ILE A 159 -17.45 20.22 -6.02
N MET A 160 -18.36 19.28 -5.77
CA MET A 160 -18.67 18.20 -6.70
C MET A 160 -19.29 18.71 -8.01
N MET A 161 -20.19 19.68 -7.93
CA MET A 161 -20.78 20.32 -9.12
C MET A 161 -19.71 20.98 -10.00
N LEU A 162 -18.74 21.66 -9.40
CA LEU A 162 -17.62 22.24 -10.13
C LEU A 162 -16.74 21.16 -10.77
N ALA A 163 -16.39 20.12 -10.01
CA ALA A 163 -15.60 18.99 -10.47
C ALA A 163 -16.25 18.25 -11.66
N ILE A 164 -17.56 18.03 -11.60
CA ILE A 164 -18.33 17.39 -12.68
C ILE A 164 -18.33 18.28 -13.93
N ARG A 165 -18.53 19.59 -13.78
CA ARG A 165 -18.50 20.54 -14.91
C ARG A 165 -17.16 20.56 -15.61
N GLU A 166 -16.06 20.56 -14.85
CA GLU A 166 -14.71 20.47 -15.41
C GLU A 166 -14.49 19.12 -16.12
N ALA A 167 -14.86 18.01 -15.46
CA ALA A 167 -14.69 16.66 -16.00
C ALA A 167 -15.55 16.36 -17.24
N ALA A 168 -16.72 17.00 -17.39
CA ALA A 168 -17.56 16.90 -18.57
C ALA A 168 -16.88 17.48 -19.82
N ASN A 169 -15.99 18.46 -19.65
CA ASN A 169 -15.21 19.09 -20.71
C ASN A 169 -13.78 18.52 -20.82
N ASP A 170 -13.48 17.41 -20.15
CA ASP A 170 -12.15 16.80 -20.19
C ASP A 170 -11.81 16.28 -21.61
N MET A 171 -10.53 16.35 -21.99
CA MET A 171 -10.03 15.82 -23.26
C MET A 171 -10.29 14.32 -23.42
N SER A 172 -10.21 13.56 -22.32
CA SER A 172 -10.38 12.12 -22.29
C SER A 172 -11.85 11.69 -22.33
N PRO A 173 -12.26 10.84 -23.29
CA PRO A 173 -13.59 10.24 -23.30
C PRO A 173 -13.90 9.44 -22.04
N TYR A 174 -12.88 8.82 -21.42
CA TYR A 174 -13.06 8.02 -20.20
C TYR A 174 -13.47 8.87 -19.00
N VAL A 175 -12.87 10.06 -18.85
CA VAL A 175 -13.24 11.01 -17.80
C VAL A 175 -14.63 11.55 -18.03
N ARG A 176 -14.99 11.90 -19.28
CA ARG A 176 -16.35 12.38 -19.62
C ARG A 176 -17.45 11.36 -19.32
N LYS A 177 -17.23 10.08 -19.68
CA LYS A 177 -18.13 8.98 -19.29
C LYS A 177 -18.29 8.90 -17.76
N THR A 178 -17.19 9.07 -17.04
CA THR A 178 -17.19 9.03 -15.58
C THR A 178 -17.97 10.21 -14.99
N ALA A 179 -17.87 11.40 -15.58
CA ALA A 179 -18.65 12.57 -15.19
C ALA A 179 -20.16 12.36 -15.36
N ALA A 180 -20.59 11.72 -16.45
CA ALA A 180 -21.99 11.36 -16.64
C ALA A 180 -22.52 10.45 -15.51
N ASN A 181 -21.74 9.45 -15.12
CA ASN A 181 -22.10 8.57 -13.98
C ASN A 181 -22.12 9.32 -12.64
N ALA A 182 -21.24 10.32 -12.47
CA ALA A 182 -21.22 11.14 -11.26
C ALA A 182 -22.46 12.04 -11.14
N ILE A 183 -22.99 12.55 -12.26
CA ILE A 183 -24.25 13.33 -12.28
C ILE A 183 -25.39 12.47 -11.73
N ALA A 184 -25.52 11.22 -12.19
CA ALA A 184 -26.56 10.31 -11.71
C ALA A 184 -26.48 10.09 -10.20
N LYS A 185 -25.28 10.03 -9.63
CA LYS A 185 -25.07 9.87 -8.18
C LYS A 185 -25.34 11.14 -7.36
N LEU A 186 -25.21 12.32 -7.96
CA LEU A 186 -25.45 13.59 -7.26
C LEU A 186 -26.94 13.83 -6.99
N TYR A 187 -27.81 13.35 -7.88
CA TYR A 187 -29.27 13.54 -7.79
C TYR A 187 -30.04 12.29 -7.34
N ALA A 188 -29.33 11.22 -6.97
CA ALA A 188 -29.88 9.97 -6.43
C ALA A 188 -29.90 9.99 -4.90
#